data_AF-A0A0D2WWD5-F1
#
_entry.id   AF-A0A0D2WWD5-F1
#
_cell.length_a   1.000
_cell.length_b   1.000
_cell.length_c   1.000
_cell.angle_alpha   90.00
_cell.angle_beta   90.00
_cell.angle_gamma   90.00
#
_symmetry.space_group_name_H-M   'P 1'
#
loop_
_entity.id
_entity.type
_entity.pdbx_description
1 polymer ?
#
loop_
_entity_poly.entity_id
_entity_poly.type
_entity_poly.pdbx_seq_one_letter_code
_entity_poly.pdbx_strand_id
1 'polypeptide(L)'
;MTLCNLATSAAARLATRAAFLTVRPTPARTMATAVITARSSVLAASASSSSTVSSSTWTVSSRAAIALPASAQAAGMLSNRASATHVRCYARGRDKPEKGKGNKNKDDDEEDAEMDEDSPKGDAKPAMPQLDEVRTRLSTTAKFLTTALAKLRTGRATPAMLDSVKVRGRPLNEHGMVSVKDASTLVISVNDETVLDDIERAIREADLNINPVRDGKFVKCVIPKMTQEFREKLTKMAREQGEEYKIRLRRVRAKAITDAKKSGVSTSEVFRFEKDVGKAFDDQSKQIDTTVSAKIKEIASS
;
A
#
# COMPACT_ATOMS: atom_id res chain seq x y z
N MET A 1 -4.83 75.54 25.45
CA MET A 1 -5.13 74.48 24.47
C MET A 1 -3.82 73.90 23.99
N THR A 2 -3.80 72.58 23.69
CA THR A 2 -2.69 71.82 23.10
C THR A 2 -1.35 71.80 23.85
N LEU A 3 -0.91 70.60 24.20
CA LEU A 3 0.40 70.24 24.75
C LEU A 3 1.49 70.39 23.64
N CYS A 4 2.81 70.38 23.91
CA CYS A 4 3.53 69.73 25.00
C CYS A 4 4.81 70.49 25.44
N ASN A 5 5.37 70.09 26.59
CA ASN A 5 6.49 70.75 27.26
C ASN A 5 7.87 70.07 27.04
N LEU A 6 8.90 70.81 27.47
CA LEU A 6 10.24 70.45 27.98
C LEU A 6 10.50 68.98 28.41
N ALA A 7 11.74 68.48 28.54
CA ALA A 7 13.08 68.85 28.04
C ALA A 7 14.16 67.87 28.60
N THR A 8 15.40 67.95 28.10
CA THR A 8 16.69 67.63 28.76
C THR A 8 17.12 66.20 29.15
N SER A 9 18.36 65.87 28.73
CA SER A 9 19.45 65.22 29.50
C SER A 9 19.47 63.71 29.82
N ALA A 10 20.33 62.95 29.12
CA ALA A 10 21.31 61.95 29.64
C ALA A 10 22.12 61.35 28.46
N ALA A 11 23.44 61.07 28.42
CA ALA A 11 24.58 61.07 29.37
C ALA A 11 25.17 59.71 29.84
N ALA A 12 25.43 58.76 28.93
CA ALA A 12 26.45 57.68 29.04
C ALA A 12 26.82 57.20 27.61
N ARG A 13 28.05 56.92 27.14
CA ARG A 13 29.39 56.48 27.65
C ARG A 13 29.56 54.96 27.89
N LEU A 14 30.73 54.46 27.44
CA LEU A 14 31.23 53.07 27.38
C LEU A 14 30.44 52.13 26.43
N ALA A 15 30.95 51.53 25.34
CA ALA A 15 32.29 51.26 24.78
C ALA A 15 33.04 49.99 25.27
N THR A 16 33.08 48.96 24.40
CA THR A 16 34.00 47.80 24.46
C THR A 16 34.31 47.28 23.04
N ARG A 17 35.41 46.53 22.87
CA ARG A 17 35.99 46.13 21.57
C ARG A 17 35.87 44.62 21.30
N ALA A 18 35.43 44.25 20.09
CA ALA A 18 35.85 43.05 19.35
C ALA A 18 35.46 43.25 17.87
N ALA A 19 36.29 43.16 16.83
CA ALA A 19 37.50 42.38 16.55
C ALA A 19 37.24 40.92 16.14
N PHE A 20 36.83 40.71 14.88
CA PHE A 20 37.23 39.54 14.09
C PHE A 20 37.37 39.89 12.59
N LEU A 21 38.14 39.09 11.85
CA LEU A 21 38.63 39.44 10.51
C LEU A 21 37.59 39.24 9.39
N THR A 22 37.56 40.19 8.45
CA THR A 22 37.00 40.02 7.09
C THR A 22 38.08 40.30 6.05
N VAL A 23 38.80 39.26 5.60
CA VAL A 23 39.90 39.40 4.62
C VAL A 23 39.56 38.68 3.30
N ARG A 24 39.03 39.50 2.38
CA ARG A 24 39.21 39.57 0.90
C ARG A 24 39.07 38.29 0.01
N PRO A 25 38.46 38.41 -1.19
CA PRO A 25 38.27 37.31 -2.15
C PRO A 25 39.28 37.27 -3.33
N THR A 26 39.12 36.25 -4.19
CA THR A 26 39.70 36.06 -5.56
C THR A 26 41.18 35.66 -5.66
N PRO A 27 41.70 35.17 -6.82
CA PRO A 27 41.02 34.82 -8.09
C PRO A 27 41.33 33.40 -8.65
N ALA A 28 40.60 33.07 -9.73
CA ALA A 28 40.87 32.17 -10.86
C ALA A 28 42.03 31.12 -10.81
N ARG A 29 41.71 29.91 -11.27
CA ARG A 29 42.67 29.04 -11.98
C ARG A 29 42.02 28.35 -13.19
N THR A 30 42.50 28.67 -14.39
CA THR A 30 42.21 27.97 -15.64
C THR A 30 43.01 26.67 -15.74
N MET A 31 42.48 25.67 -16.47
CA MET A 31 43.14 24.94 -17.58
C MET A 31 42.51 23.56 -17.88
N ALA A 32 42.91 22.99 -19.02
CA ALA A 32 42.85 21.57 -19.38
C ALA A 32 41.46 20.94 -19.64
N THR A 33 40.97 21.17 -20.86
CA THR A 33 40.25 20.15 -21.63
C THR A 33 41.03 18.82 -21.67
N ALA A 34 40.34 17.69 -21.48
CA ALA A 34 40.85 16.37 -21.85
C ALA A 34 39.70 15.50 -22.42
N VAL A 35 39.71 15.31 -23.74
CA VAL A 35 38.83 14.34 -24.42
C VAL A 35 39.45 12.95 -24.27
N ILE A 36 38.73 12.00 -23.70
CA ILE A 36 39.09 10.58 -23.76
C ILE A 36 38.18 9.90 -24.78
N THR A 37 38.80 9.42 -25.87
CA THR A 37 38.14 8.85 -27.04
C THR A 37 37.70 7.41 -26.81
N ALA A 38 36.48 7.09 -27.23
CA ALA A 38 36.06 5.70 -27.40
C ALA A 38 36.86 5.06 -28.55
N ARG A 39 37.47 3.89 -28.31
CA ARG A 39 38.18 3.10 -29.33
C ARG A 39 37.60 1.69 -29.42
N SER A 40 36.77 1.45 -30.43
CA SER A 40 36.38 0.10 -30.88
C SER A 40 35.96 0.16 -32.34
N SER A 41 36.94 0.18 -33.24
CA SER A 41 36.74 0.35 -34.68
C SER A 41 37.18 -0.87 -35.47
N VAL A 42 36.20 -1.50 -36.15
CA VAL A 42 36.34 -2.25 -37.40
C VAL A 42 37.28 -3.47 -37.43
N LEU A 43 36.68 -4.62 -37.72
CA LEU A 43 37.25 -5.58 -38.67
C LEU A 43 36.12 -5.96 -39.63
N ALA A 44 36.35 -5.81 -40.93
CA ALA A 44 35.36 -6.05 -41.98
C ALA A 44 35.83 -7.17 -42.90
N ALA A 45 34.89 -7.95 -43.41
CA ALA A 45 35.07 -8.92 -44.49
C ALA A 45 33.86 -8.82 -45.44
N SER A 46 34.08 -9.02 -46.74
CA SER A 46 33.14 -8.63 -47.81
C SER A 46 33.10 -9.63 -48.98
N ALA A 47 31.98 -9.64 -49.71
CA ALA A 47 31.70 -10.46 -50.92
C ALA A 47 31.62 -11.99 -50.67
N SER A 48 30.95 -12.85 -51.46
CA SER A 48 29.96 -12.76 -52.57
C SER A 48 29.48 -14.20 -52.91
N SER A 49 28.31 -14.51 -53.50
CA SER A 49 27.05 -13.81 -53.83
C SER A 49 26.04 -14.83 -54.40
N SER A 50 24.75 -14.46 -54.60
CA SER A 50 23.69 -15.26 -55.30
C SER A 50 23.32 -16.63 -54.67
N SER A 51 22.17 -17.29 -54.90
CA SER A 51 20.78 -16.94 -55.31
C SER A 51 19.89 -18.21 -55.08
N THR A 52 18.56 -18.32 -55.26
CA THR A 52 17.45 -17.46 -55.74
C THR A 52 16.09 -18.01 -55.20
N VAL A 53 15.00 -17.22 -55.28
CA VAL A 53 13.56 -17.61 -55.48
C VAL A 53 13.03 -18.97 -54.98
N SER A 54 11.99 -18.96 -54.11
CA SER A 54 10.61 -19.34 -54.50
C SER A 54 9.60 -19.26 -53.35
N SER A 55 8.40 -18.76 -53.63
CA SER A 55 7.24 -18.80 -52.73
C SER A 55 6.07 -19.49 -53.42
N SER A 56 5.49 -20.54 -52.82
CA SER A 56 4.23 -21.11 -53.31
C SER A 56 3.35 -21.64 -52.18
N THR A 57 2.07 -21.29 -52.24
CA THR A 57 0.99 -21.77 -51.36
C THR A 57 0.46 -23.10 -51.89
N TRP A 58 0.31 -24.11 -51.03
CA TRP A 58 -0.29 -25.40 -51.42
C TRP A 58 -1.57 -25.68 -50.62
N THR A 59 -2.71 -25.54 -51.30
CA THR A 59 -4.02 -26.02 -50.85
C THR A 59 -4.13 -27.52 -51.05
N VAL A 60 -4.48 -28.28 -50.02
CA VAL A 60 -4.74 -29.73 -50.16
C VAL A 60 -6.19 -29.96 -50.59
N SER A 61 -6.36 -30.74 -51.67
CA SER A 61 -7.67 -31.08 -52.26
C SER A 61 -8.32 -32.30 -51.60
N SER A 62 -9.52 -32.65 -52.05
CA SER A 62 -10.45 -33.59 -51.39
C SER A 62 -10.50 -35.01 -51.98
N ARG A 63 -10.98 -35.95 -51.14
CA ARG A 63 -11.72 -37.18 -51.48
C ARG A 63 -11.04 -38.33 -52.25
N ALA A 64 -10.86 -39.45 -51.54
CA ALA A 64 -11.46 -40.75 -51.87
C ALA A 64 -11.82 -41.46 -50.53
N ALA A 65 -13.01 -42.00 -50.23
CA ALA A 65 -14.07 -42.70 -50.97
C ALA A 65 -13.90 -44.23 -51.05
N ILE A 66 -14.38 -44.95 -50.01
CA ILE A 66 -14.56 -46.42 -50.01
C ILE A 66 -15.95 -46.77 -49.42
N ALA A 67 -16.67 -47.61 -50.17
CA ALA A 67 -17.88 -48.41 -49.94
C ALA A 67 -18.76 -48.29 -48.67
N LEU A 68 -20.09 -48.37 -48.89
CA LEU A 68 -21.09 -48.88 -47.93
C LEU A 68 -21.19 -50.42 -48.02
N PRO A 69 -21.96 -51.05 -47.11
CA PRO A 69 -23.12 -51.83 -47.56
C PRO A 69 -24.44 -51.33 -46.95
N ALA A 70 -25.57 -51.72 -47.54
CA ALA A 70 -26.92 -51.35 -47.08
C ALA A 70 -27.93 -52.50 -47.26
N SER A 71 -28.82 -52.70 -46.28
CA SER A 71 -30.04 -53.52 -46.38
C SER A 71 -30.99 -53.25 -45.20
N ALA A 72 -32.31 -53.41 -45.46
CA ALA A 72 -33.47 -53.27 -44.55
C ALA A 72 -33.62 -51.91 -43.79
N GLN A 73 -34.68 -51.10 -43.94
CA GLN A 73 -36.14 -51.30 -43.96
C GLN A 73 -36.73 -51.74 -42.59
N ALA A 74 -37.83 -51.15 -42.07
CA ALA A 74 -38.61 -49.98 -42.53
C ALA A 74 -39.54 -49.42 -41.41
N ALA A 75 -40.16 -48.27 -41.71
CA ALA A 75 -41.44 -47.73 -41.20
C ALA A 75 -41.59 -47.38 -39.69
N GLY A 76 -42.19 -46.22 -39.41
CA GLY A 76 -42.47 -45.76 -38.04
C GLY A 76 -42.86 -44.28 -37.90
N MET A 77 -43.68 -43.73 -38.82
CA MET A 77 -44.17 -42.35 -38.67
C MET A 77 -45.24 -42.27 -37.58
N LEU A 78 -45.13 -41.32 -36.65
CA LEU A 78 -46.28 -40.70 -36.01
C LEU A 78 -45.93 -39.29 -35.49
N SER A 79 -46.78 -38.33 -35.82
CA SER A 79 -46.64 -36.91 -35.45
C SER A 79 -47.13 -36.68 -34.04
N ASN A 80 -46.50 -35.73 -33.31
CA ASN A 80 -47.33 -34.74 -32.62
C ASN A 80 -46.66 -33.38 -32.48
N ARG A 81 -47.12 -32.41 -33.27
CA ARG A 81 -46.83 -30.99 -33.13
C ARG A 81 -48.03 -30.31 -32.47
N ALA A 82 -47.94 -30.03 -31.18
CA ALA A 82 -48.93 -29.24 -30.45
C ALA A 82 -48.24 -28.10 -29.68
N SER A 83 -48.83 -26.91 -29.71
CA SER A 83 -48.30 -25.70 -29.09
C SER A 83 -48.68 -25.59 -27.62
N ALA A 84 -47.74 -25.18 -26.76
CA ALA A 84 -48.02 -24.68 -25.42
C ALA A 84 -47.43 -23.27 -25.24
N THR A 85 -48.21 -22.39 -24.63
CA THR A 85 -47.94 -20.95 -24.49
C THR A 85 -46.89 -20.60 -23.42
N HIS A 86 -46.43 -19.35 -23.48
CA HIS A 86 -45.45 -18.74 -22.58
C HIS A 86 -45.78 -18.89 -21.08
N VAL A 87 -45.10 -19.81 -20.39
CA VAL A 87 -45.16 -19.93 -18.92
C VAL A 87 -44.09 -19.05 -18.28
N ARG A 88 -44.53 -18.03 -17.55
CA ARG A 88 -43.67 -17.05 -16.86
C ARG A 88 -43.28 -17.58 -15.48
N CYS A 89 -42.18 -18.32 -15.39
CA CYS A 89 -41.69 -18.90 -14.13
C CYS A 89 -41.29 -17.82 -13.12
N TYR A 90 -42.17 -17.52 -12.16
CA TYR A 90 -41.80 -16.77 -10.97
C TYR A 90 -40.90 -17.62 -10.08
N ALA A 91 -39.72 -17.10 -9.72
CA ALA A 91 -38.82 -17.76 -8.79
C ALA A 91 -39.45 -17.78 -7.39
N ARG A 92 -39.64 -18.98 -6.82
CA ARG A 92 -39.94 -19.12 -5.38
C ARG A 92 -38.79 -18.54 -4.57
N GLY A 93 -39.13 -17.94 -3.43
CA GLY A 93 -38.14 -17.41 -2.49
C GLY A 93 -37.17 -18.49 -2.02
N ARG A 94 -35.92 -18.10 -1.77
CA ARG A 94 -34.92 -18.96 -1.12
C ARG A 94 -35.05 -18.79 0.39
N ASP A 95 -35.50 -19.83 1.07
CA ASP A 95 -35.58 -19.85 2.53
C ASP A 95 -34.19 -19.65 3.18
N LYS A 96 -34.16 -18.97 4.32
CA LYS A 96 -32.93 -18.71 5.08
C LYS A 96 -32.70 -19.85 6.08
N PRO A 97 -31.49 -20.43 6.18
CA PRO A 97 -31.17 -21.33 7.27
C PRO A 97 -31.16 -20.57 8.60
N GLU A 98 -31.71 -21.18 9.65
CA GLU A 98 -31.67 -20.62 11.00
C GLU A 98 -30.23 -20.54 11.53
N LYS A 99 -29.95 -19.51 12.34
CA LYS A 99 -28.72 -19.45 13.14
C LYS A 99 -29.02 -19.91 14.56
N GLY A 100 -28.33 -20.97 15.00
CA GLY A 100 -28.39 -21.45 16.37
C GLY A 100 -28.04 -20.36 17.39
N LYS A 101 -28.70 -20.40 18.54
CA LYS A 101 -28.54 -19.42 19.63
C LYS A 101 -27.19 -19.61 20.32
N GLY A 102 -26.34 -18.58 20.31
CA GLY A 102 -25.26 -18.45 21.29
C GLY A 102 -25.81 -17.89 22.60
N ASN A 103 -25.43 -18.46 23.74
CA ASN A 103 -25.99 -18.07 25.02
C ASN A 103 -25.58 -16.64 25.42
N LYS A 104 -26.54 -15.86 25.93
CA LYS A 104 -26.26 -14.66 26.73
C LYS A 104 -26.52 -15.03 28.19
N ASN A 105 -25.52 -14.88 29.04
CA ASN A 105 -25.83 -14.70 30.45
C ASN A 105 -26.50 -13.32 30.61
N LYS A 106 -27.47 -13.28 31.52
CA LYS A 106 -28.37 -12.16 31.80
C LYS A 106 -28.40 -12.07 33.31
N ASP A 107 -27.45 -11.33 33.85
CA ASP A 107 -27.42 -10.94 35.25
C ASP A 107 -28.14 -9.58 35.29
N ASP A 108 -29.26 -9.54 36.02
CA ASP A 108 -30.19 -8.42 36.04
C ASP A 108 -30.05 -7.65 37.35
N ASP A 109 -29.67 -6.38 37.27
CA ASP A 109 -29.82 -5.40 38.34
C ASP A 109 -30.67 -4.25 37.79
N GLU A 110 -31.95 -4.23 38.17
CA GLU A 110 -32.90 -3.16 37.87
C GLU A 110 -32.83 -2.10 38.99
N GLU A 111 -32.28 -0.91 38.69
CA GLU A 111 -32.50 0.29 39.50
C GLU A 111 -33.36 1.27 38.70
N ASP A 112 -34.67 1.22 38.92
CA ASP A 112 -35.62 2.17 38.35
C ASP A 112 -35.48 3.54 39.01
N ALA A 113 -35.02 4.52 38.22
CA ALA A 113 -35.02 5.92 38.59
C ALA A 113 -35.77 6.73 37.53
N GLU A 114 -37.06 6.98 37.77
CA GLU A 114 -37.82 7.99 37.03
C GLU A 114 -37.16 9.37 37.25
N MET A 115 -36.79 10.06 36.15
CA MET A 115 -36.58 11.50 36.16
C MET A 115 -37.13 12.15 34.89
N ASP A 116 -37.92 13.18 35.15
CA ASP A 116 -38.86 13.88 34.30
C ASP A 116 -38.30 14.58 33.03
N GLU A 117 -39.22 14.70 32.07
CA GLU A 117 -39.38 15.75 31.05
C GLU A 117 -38.28 16.04 30.00
N ASP A 118 -38.71 16.77 28.97
CA ASP A 118 -37.97 17.09 27.75
C ASP A 118 -36.62 17.76 28.02
N SER A 119 -35.54 17.00 27.87
CA SER A 119 -34.22 17.57 27.59
C SER A 119 -34.24 18.22 26.20
N PRO A 120 -34.23 19.56 26.08
CA PRO A 120 -34.25 20.19 24.76
C PRO A 120 -32.97 19.84 24.04
N LYS A 121 -33.10 19.15 22.89
CA LYS A 121 -32.00 19.00 21.94
C LYS A 121 -31.69 20.37 21.35
N GLY A 122 -30.87 21.14 22.05
CA GLY A 122 -30.36 22.40 21.55
C GLY A 122 -29.65 22.14 20.24
N ASP A 123 -30.22 22.62 19.13
CA ASP A 123 -29.72 22.46 17.77
C ASP A 123 -28.44 23.29 17.56
N ALA A 124 -27.37 22.88 18.25
CA ALA A 124 -26.04 23.43 18.15
C ALA A 124 -25.48 23.15 16.76
N LYS A 125 -25.82 24.04 15.83
CA LYS A 125 -25.42 24.04 14.42
C LYS A 125 -23.93 23.69 14.33
N PRO A 126 -23.56 22.57 13.67
CA PRO A 126 -22.21 22.02 13.79
C PRO A 126 -21.18 23.03 13.30
N ALA A 127 -20.11 23.23 14.07
CA ALA A 127 -19.03 24.11 13.65
C ALA A 127 -18.39 23.63 12.34
N MET A 128 -17.85 24.56 11.54
CA MET A 128 -17.16 24.22 10.30
C MET A 128 -15.92 23.34 10.61
N PRO A 129 -15.73 22.21 9.92
CA PRO A 129 -14.62 21.30 10.20
C PRO A 129 -13.27 21.97 9.88
N GLN A 130 -12.29 21.85 10.76
CA GLN A 130 -10.99 22.50 10.55
C GLN A 130 -10.18 21.78 9.45
N LEU A 131 -9.48 22.55 8.61
CA LEU A 131 -8.70 22.00 7.50
C LEU A 131 -7.60 21.04 7.98
N ASP A 132 -6.98 21.33 9.13
CA ASP A 132 -5.90 20.52 9.69
C ASP A 132 -6.40 19.22 10.36
N GLU A 133 -7.64 19.20 10.85
CA GLU A 133 -8.31 17.92 11.19
C GLU A 133 -8.51 17.05 9.94
N VAL A 134 -8.91 17.63 8.80
CA VAL A 134 -9.06 16.86 7.56
C VAL A 134 -7.69 16.34 7.08
N ARG A 135 -6.65 17.17 7.12
CA ARG A 135 -5.26 16.78 6.77
C ARG A 135 -4.71 15.68 7.67
N THR A 136 -4.94 15.75 8.99
CA THR A 136 -4.53 14.70 9.93
C THR A 136 -5.31 13.40 9.73
N ARG A 137 -6.62 13.45 9.47
CA ARG A 137 -7.43 12.26 9.10
C ARG A 137 -6.97 11.62 7.78
N LEU A 138 -6.66 12.41 6.75
CA LEU A 138 -6.12 11.92 5.47
C LEU A 138 -4.73 11.29 5.64
N SER A 139 -3.78 11.98 6.28
CA SER A 139 -2.42 11.44 6.50
C SER A 139 -2.38 10.23 7.43
N THR A 140 -3.30 10.13 8.40
CA THR A 140 -3.48 8.92 9.22
C THR A 140 -4.00 7.74 8.37
N THR A 141 -4.86 8.00 7.39
CA THR A 141 -5.30 6.98 6.42
C THR A 141 -4.13 6.48 5.57
N ALA A 142 -3.20 7.35 5.14
CA ALA A 142 -1.99 6.97 4.43
C ALA A 142 -1.00 6.18 5.32
N LYS A 143 -0.83 6.56 6.59
CA LYS A 143 -0.03 5.79 7.58
C LYS A 143 -0.57 4.38 7.78
N PHE A 144 -1.90 4.20 7.88
CA PHE A 144 -2.48 2.86 7.99
C PHE A 144 -2.24 2.00 6.73
N LEU A 145 -2.16 2.60 5.53
CA LEU A 145 -1.74 1.88 4.34
C LEU A 145 -0.28 1.40 4.43
N THR A 146 0.66 2.23 4.90
CA THR A 146 2.06 1.78 5.03
C THR A 146 2.19 0.65 6.05
N THR A 147 1.46 0.70 7.17
CA THR A 147 1.38 -0.42 8.14
C THR A 147 0.72 -1.67 7.56
N ALA A 148 -0.28 -1.55 6.68
CA ALA A 148 -0.91 -2.69 6.01
C ALA A 148 0.03 -3.35 4.98
N LEU A 149 0.69 -2.54 4.15
CA LEU A 149 1.66 -3.01 3.15
C LEU A 149 2.93 -3.59 3.79
N ALA A 150 3.33 -3.13 4.98
CA ALA A 150 4.46 -3.68 5.73
C ALA A 150 4.22 -5.14 6.18
N LYS A 151 2.96 -5.55 6.39
CA LYS A 151 2.58 -6.93 6.73
C LYS A 151 2.65 -7.90 5.54
N LEU A 152 2.78 -7.39 4.30
CA LEU A 152 2.94 -8.23 3.11
C LEU A 152 4.41 -8.66 2.98
N ARG A 153 4.68 -9.95 3.23
CA ARG A 153 6.01 -10.56 3.06
C ARG A 153 6.49 -10.42 1.61
N THR A 154 7.60 -9.72 1.39
CA THR A 154 8.14 -9.46 0.04
C THR A 154 9.26 -10.40 -0.40
N GLY A 155 9.50 -11.52 0.30
CA GLY A 155 10.55 -12.49 -0.03
C GLY A 155 11.99 -12.03 0.23
N ARG A 156 12.22 -10.72 0.38
CA ARG A 156 13.50 -10.10 0.71
C ARG A 156 13.71 -9.98 2.21
N ALA A 157 14.95 -10.17 2.67
CA ALA A 157 15.37 -9.87 4.04
C ALA A 157 15.18 -8.39 4.39
N THR A 158 14.38 -8.14 5.44
CA THR A 158 14.25 -6.87 6.14
C THR A 158 14.18 -7.13 7.66
N PRO A 159 14.74 -6.27 8.53
CA PRO A 159 14.70 -6.50 9.98
C PRO A 159 13.29 -6.60 10.55
N ALA A 160 12.36 -5.82 9.98
CA ALA A 160 10.95 -5.78 10.38
C ALA A 160 10.18 -7.10 10.22
N MET A 161 10.76 -8.11 9.55
CA MET A 161 10.21 -9.48 9.57
C MET A 161 10.31 -10.16 10.95
N LEU A 162 11.14 -9.64 11.86
CA LEU A 162 11.34 -10.22 13.20
C LEU A 162 10.72 -9.39 14.33
N ASP A 163 10.10 -8.23 14.05
CA ASP A 163 9.49 -7.37 15.07
C ASP A 163 8.30 -8.05 15.82
N SER A 164 7.71 -9.10 15.24
CA SER A 164 6.69 -9.92 15.89
C SER A 164 7.26 -10.97 16.85
N VAL A 165 8.55 -11.25 16.81
CA VAL A 165 9.21 -12.30 17.61
C VAL A 165 9.42 -11.81 19.04
N LYS A 166 8.92 -12.58 20.02
CA LYS A 166 9.10 -12.32 21.46
C LYS A 166 9.88 -13.44 22.11
N VAL A 167 10.96 -13.09 22.80
CA VAL A 167 11.88 -13.99 23.48
C VAL A 167 11.70 -13.78 24.99
N ARG A 168 11.31 -14.85 25.71
CA ARG A 168 10.92 -14.79 27.13
C ARG A 168 9.91 -13.65 27.43
N GLY A 169 8.95 -13.44 26.51
CA GLY A 169 7.90 -12.41 26.59
C GLY A 169 8.31 -10.99 26.13
N ARG A 170 9.60 -10.69 25.97
CA ARG A 170 10.12 -9.37 25.56
C ARG A 170 10.51 -9.35 24.08
N PRO A 171 10.47 -8.22 23.36
CA PRO A 171 10.80 -8.16 21.93
C PRO A 171 12.25 -8.57 21.64
N LEU A 172 12.50 -9.18 20.48
CA LEU A 172 13.83 -9.64 20.05
C LEU A 172 14.91 -8.54 20.13
N ASN A 173 14.54 -7.29 19.83
CA ASN A 173 15.43 -6.12 19.77
C ASN A 173 16.09 -5.75 21.12
N GLU A 174 15.66 -6.32 22.25
CA GLU A 174 16.34 -6.17 23.55
C GLU A 174 17.50 -7.16 23.73
N HIS A 175 17.41 -8.35 23.12
CA HIS A 175 18.36 -9.46 23.33
C HIS A 175 19.47 -9.49 22.27
N GLY A 176 19.29 -8.76 21.16
CA GLY A 176 20.28 -8.68 20.09
C GLY A 176 19.93 -7.69 18.97
N MET A 177 20.92 -7.41 18.12
CA MET A 177 20.81 -6.52 16.96
C MET A 177 20.49 -7.30 15.68
N VAL A 178 19.39 -6.96 15.00
CA VAL A 178 19.00 -7.58 13.73
C VAL A 178 19.66 -6.85 12.55
N SER A 179 20.43 -7.58 11.75
CA SER A 179 21.12 -7.07 10.56
C SER A 179 20.75 -7.84 9.29
N VAL A 180 20.85 -7.20 8.13
CA VAL A 180 20.72 -7.84 6.82
C VAL A 180 22.12 -8.11 6.28
N LYS A 181 22.48 -9.38 6.05
CA LYS A 181 23.75 -9.75 5.42
C LYS A 181 23.62 -9.81 3.91
N ASP A 182 22.64 -10.60 3.45
CA ASP A 182 22.35 -10.80 2.03
C ASP A 182 20.87 -10.52 1.76
N ALA A 183 20.46 -10.36 0.50
CA ALA A 183 19.06 -10.09 0.14
C ALA A 183 18.05 -11.16 0.62
N SER A 184 18.51 -12.36 0.96
CA SER A 184 17.73 -13.46 1.54
C SER A 184 18.20 -13.92 2.94
N THR A 185 19.18 -13.24 3.55
CA THR A 185 19.82 -13.69 4.80
C THR A 185 19.78 -12.60 5.86
N LEU A 186 19.02 -12.84 6.92
CA LEU A 186 19.09 -12.07 8.16
C LEU A 186 20.12 -12.68 9.10
N VAL A 187 20.83 -11.82 9.84
CA VAL A 187 21.80 -12.20 10.87
C VAL A 187 21.47 -11.43 12.14
N ILE A 188 21.13 -12.15 13.21
CA ILE A 188 20.89 -11.61 14.54
C ILE A 188 22.18 -11.74 15.33
N SER A 189 22.73 -10.60 15.77
CA SER A 189 23.88 -10.55 16.67
C SER A 189 23.36 -10.56 18.10
N VAL A 190 23.60 -11.64 18.84
CA VAL A 190 23.04 -11.82 20.19
C VAL A 190 24.00 -11.30 21.25
N ASN A 191 23.49 -10.57 22.24
CA ASN A 191 24.31 -9.98 23.30
C ASN A 191 24.77 -11.05 24.30
N ASP A 192 23.83 -11.88 24.77
CA ASP A 192 24.05 -12.92 25.78
C ASP A 192 23.86 -14.33 25.20
N GLU A 193 24.92 -15.15 25.22
CA GLU A 193 24.89 -16.51 24.69
C GLU A 193 23.84 -17.42 25.36
N THR A 194 23.46 -17.13 26.61
CA THR A 194 22.45 -17.85 27.41
C THR A 194 21.01 -17.68 26.91
N VAL A 195 20.80 -16.89 25.86
CA VAL A 195 19.48 -16.61 25.25
C VAL A 195 19.38 -17.16 23.82
N LEU A 196 20.47 -17.71 23.25
CA LEU A 196 20.50 -18.26 21.88
C LEU A 196 19.42 -19.33 21.65
N ASP A 197 19.23 -20.25 22.59
CA ASP A 197 18.21 -21.32 22.55
C ASP A 197 16.78 -20.77 22.52
N ASP A 198 16.50 -19.73 23.30
CA ASP A 198 15.19 -19.09 23.33
C ASP A 198 14.93 -18.21 22.10
N ILE A 199 15.97 -17.63 21.49
CA ILE A 199 15.88 -16.91 20.22
C ILE A 199 15.54 -17.88 19.08
N GLU A 200 16.24 -19.02 18.99
CA GLU A 200 15.89 -20.05 17.99
C GLU A 200 14.46 -20.58 18.17
N ARG A 201 14.06 -20.87 19.41
CA ARG A 201 12.72 -21.35 19.74
C ARG A 201 11.66 -20.31 19.36
N ALA A 202 11.81 -19.06 19.80
CA ALA A 202 10.86 -17.99 19.50
C ALA A 202 10.72 -17.71 17.98
N ILE A 203 11.79 -17.86 17.20
CA ILE A 203 11.73 -17.70 15.73
C ILE A 203 10.95 -18.84 15.07
N ARG A 204 11.07 -20.08 15.59
CA ARG A 204 10.27 -21.24 15.13
C ARG A 204 8.81 -21.14 15.57
N GLU A 205 8.55 -20.60 16.76
CA GLU A 205 7.19 -20.39 17.32
C GLU A 205 6.44 -19.20 16.71
N ALA A 206 7.12 -18.25 16.04
CA ALA A 206 6.51 -17.04 15.48
C ALA A 206 5.87 -17.21 14.09
N ASP A 207 5.59 -18.46 13.65
CA ASP A 207 4.96 -18.81 12.36
C ASP A 207 5.61 -18.18 11.10
N LEU A 208 6.90 -17.82 11.18
CA LEU A 208 7.62 -17.16 10.09
C LEU A 208 8.06 -18.12 8.96
N ASN A 209 7.86 -19.43 9.12
CA ASN A 209 8.30 -20.51 8.21
C ASN A 209 9.76 -20.33 7.74
N ILE A 210 10.64 -20.07 8.70
CA ILE A 210 12.11 -19.95 8.52
C ILE A 210 12.76 -20.81 9.59
N ASN A 211 13.74 -21.63 9.21
CA ASN A 211 14.59 -22.31 10.20
C ASN A 211 15.79 -21.42 10.56
N PRO A 212 15.97 -21.03 11.84
CA PRO A 212 17.21 -20.42 12.28
C PRO A 212 18.36 -21.44 12.31
N VAL A 213 19.60 -20.93 12.18
CA VAL A 213 20.85 -21.70 12.26
C VAL A 213 21.84 -20.91 13.10
N ARG A 214 22.38 -21.50 14.18
CA ARG A 214 23.41 -20.86 15.01
C ARG A 214 24.77 -20.81 14.30
N ASP A 215 25.54 -19.77 14.62
CA ASP A 215 26.91 -19.53 14.17
C ASP A 215 27.67 -18.82 15.31
N GLY A 216 27.92 -19.55 16.40
CA GLY A 216 28.44 -18.98 17.65
C GLY A 216 27.49 -17.92 18.21
N LYS A 217 27.96 -16.67 18.27
CA LYS A 217 27.22 -15.49 18.75
C LYS A 217 26.16 -14.95 17.78
N PHE A 218 26.07 -15.52 16.58
CA PHE A 218 25.12 -15.09 15.55
C PHE A 218 24.04 -16.15 15.30
N VAL A 219 22.82 -15.72 15.04
CA VAL A 219 21.74 -16.58 14.51
C VAL A 219 21.41 -16.15 13.08
N LYS A 220 21.60 -17.06 12.13
CA LYS A 220 21.32 -16.87 10.70
C LYS A 220 19.90 -17.33 10.39
N CYS A 221 19.13 -16.49 9.71
CA CYS A 221 17.77 -16.79 9.25
C CYS A 221 17.71 -16.64 7.73
N VAL A 222 17.60 -17.76 7.02
CA VAL A 222 17.56 -17.81 5.55
C VAL A 222 16.11 -17.83 5.07
N ILE A 223 15.75 -16.88 4.22
CA ILE A 223 14.39 -16.74 3.69
C ILE A 223 14.25 -17.54 2.40
N PRO A 224 13.26 -18.45 2.29
CA PRO A 224 12.96 -19.14 1.04
C PRO A 224 12.52 -18.17 -0.07
N LYS A 225 13.03 -18.38 -1.29
CA LYS A 225 12.65 -17.58 -2.48
C LYS A 225 11.17 -17.76 -2.81
N MET A 226 10.53 -16.70 -3.29
CA MET A 226 9.12 -16.73 -3.71
C MET A 226 8.98 -17.35 -5.11
N THR A 227 7.95 -18.18 -5.32
CA THR A 227 7.58 -18.62 -6.67
C THR A 227 6.82 -17.52 -7.40
N GLN A 228 6.81 -17.57 -8.73
CA GLN A 228 6.19 -16.55 -9.57
C GLN A 228 4.69 -16.38 -9.26
N GLU A 229 3.96 -17.48 -9.06
CA GLU A 229 2.54 -17.42 -8.68
C GLU A 229 2.30 -16.67 -7.37
N PHE A 230 3.17 -16.84 -6.36
CA PHE A 230 3.01 -16.16 -5.08
C PHE A 230 3.32 -14.66 -5.20
N ARG A 231 4.31 -14.26 -6.02
CA ARG A 231 4.54 -12.84 -6.37
C ARG A 231 3.31 -12.20 -7.01
N GLU A 232 2.65 -12.92 -7.92
CA GLU A 232 1.43 -12.42 -8.60
C GLU A 232 0.23 -12.32 -7.66
N LYS A 233 0.04 -13.30 -6.76
CA LYS A 233 -0.96 -13.26 -5.69
C LYS A 233 -0.73 -12.05 -4.77
N LEU A 234 0.51 -11.85 -4.28
CA LEU A 234 0.90 -10.69 -3.46
C LEU A 234 0.73 -9.35 -4.19
N THR A 235 1.05 -9.30 -5.49
CA THR A 235 0.89 -8.10 -6.33
C THR A 235 -0.57 -7.69 -6.48
N LYS A 236 -1.49 -8.66 -6.57
CA LYS A 236 -2.95 -8.41 -6.58
C LYS A 236 -3.41 -7.85 -5.23
N MET A 237 -3.05 -8.50 -4.13
CA MET A 237 -3.37 -8.03 -2.77
C MET A 237 -2.85 -6.61 -2.47
N ALA A 238 -1.64 -6.27 -2.92
CA ALA A 238 -1.08 -4.92 -2.74
C ALA A 238 -1.86 -3.84 -3.51
N ARG A 239 -2.38 -4.17 -4.71
CA ARG A 239 -3.25 -3.27 -5.50
C ARG A 239 -4.64 -3.13 -4.88
N GLU A 240 -5.22 -4.24 -4.41
CA GLU A 240 -6.51 -4.28 -3.73
C GLU A 240 -6.49 -3.40 -2.47
N GLN A 241 -5.45 -3.51 -1.64
CA GLN A 241 -5.24 -2.61 -0.50
C GLN A 241 -5.10 -1.14 -0.95
N GLY A 242 -4.31 -0.86 -1.99
CA GLY A 242 -4.14 0.49 -2.54
C GLY A 242 -5.48 1.15 -2.91
N GLU A 243 -6.34 0.45 -3.63
CA GLU A 243 -7.68 0.95 -3.98
C GLU A 243 -8.63 1.04 -2.78
N GLU A 244 -8.57 0.11 -1.82
CA GLU A 244 -9.36 0.19 -0.59
C GLU A 244 -9.03 1.47 0.20
N TYR A 245 -7.74 1.80 0.34
CA TYR A 245 -7.31 3.03 1.01
C TYR A 245 -7.62 4.31 0.20
N LYS A 246 -7.62 4.28 -1.14
CA LYS A 246 -8.18 5.38 -1.95
C LYS A 246 -9.68 5.57 -1.71
N ILE A 247 -10.46 4.49 -1.60
CA ILE A 247 -11.88 4.56 -1.24
C ILE A 247 -12.06 5.15 0.17
N ARG A 248 -11.19 4.80 1.13
CA ARG A 248 -11.15 5.45 2.46
C ARG A 248 -10.87 6.96 2.37
N LEU A 249 -9.88 7.41 1.59
CA LEU A 249 -9.63 8.85 1.36
C LEU A 249 -10.86 9.56 0.76
N ARG A 250 -11.51 8.95 -0.25
CA ARG A 250 -12.74 9.51 -0.87
C ARG A 250 -13.86 9.68 0.16
N ARG A 251 -14.03 8.71 1.08
CA ARG A 251 -15.00 8.80 2.20
C ARG A 251 -14.66 9.93 3.18
N VAL A 252 -13.37 10.16 3.50
CA VAL A 252 -12.93 11.27 4.36
C VAL A 252 -13.23 12.63 3.70
N ARG A 253 -12.88 12.81 2.41
CA ARG A 253 -13.21 14.02 1.64
C ARG A 253 -14.72 14.27 1.57
N ALA A 254 -15.51 13.23 1.28
CA ALA A 254 -16.97 13.34 1.21
C ALA A 254 -17.58 13.82 2.53
N LYS A 255 -17.18 13.22 3.66
CA LYS A 255 -17.63 13.65 5.00
C LYS A 255 -17.29 15.11 5.28
N ALA A 256 -16.02 15.51 5.08
CA ALA A 256 -15.59 16.89 5.29
C ALA A 256 -16.43 17.91 4.49
N ILE A 257 -16.75 17.59 3.23
CA ILE A 257 -17.59 18.45 2.37
C ILE A 257 -19.05 18.45 2.83
N THR A 258 -19.62 17.31 3.26
CA THR A 258 -21.00 17.31 3.80
C THR A 258 -21.11 18.06 5.12
N ASP A 259 -20.09 18.00 5.97
CA ASP A 259 -20.12 18.61 7.30
C ASP A 259 -19.89 20.13 7.21
N ALA A 260 -19.01 20.59 6.31
CA ALA A 260 -18.88 22.00 5.95
C ALA A 260 -20.12 22.60 5.25
N LYS A 261 -20.99 21.77 4.64
CA LYS A 261 -22.27 22.22 4.10
C LYS A 261 -23.37 22.31 5.17
N LYS A 262 -23.32 21.47 6.22
CA LYS A 262 -24.25 21.52 7.37
C LYS A 262 -23.99 22.68 8.32
N SER A 263 -22.72 23.11 8.47
CA SER A 263 -22.38 24.25 9.32
C SER A 263 -22.98 25.58 8.83
N GLY A 264 -23.44 25.63 7.58
CA GLY A 264 -24.20 26.75 7.01
C GLY A 264 -23.45 28.09 7.11
N VAL A 265 -22.14 28.04 6.82
CA VAL A 265 -21.28 29.22 6.60
C VAL A 265 -21.56 29.81 5.21
N SER A 266 -20.88 30.90 4.83
CA SER A 266 -21.06 31.47 3.50
C SER A 266 -20.63 30.51 2.37
N THR A 267 -21.32 30.56 1.24
CA THR A 267 -21.04 29.72 0.06
C THR A 267 -19.61 29.89 -0.46
N SER A 268 -19.03 31.10 -0.31
CA SER A 268 -17.66 31.40 -0.70
C SER A 268 -16.62 30.75 0.21
N GLU A 269 -16.86 30.67 1.52
CA GLU A 269 -15.99 29.94 2.46
C GLU A 269 -16.02 28.43 2.21
N VAL A 270 -17.22 27.85 2.03
CA VAL A 270 -17.38 26.42 1.69
C VAL A 270 -16.65 26.08 0.39
N PHE A 271 -16.68 26.96 -0.61
CA PHE A 271 -15.96 26.78 -1.88
C PHE A 271 -14.43 26.89 -1.74
N ARG A 272 -13.92 27.74 -0.83
CA ARG A 272 -12.48 27.78 -0.50
C ARG A 272 -12.05 26.50 0.21
N PHE A 273 -12.81 26.07 1.22
CA PHE A 273 -12.57 24.82 1.95
C PHE A 273 -12.59 23.59 1.02
N GLU A 274 -13.56 23.47 0.12
CA GLU A 274 -13.64 22.36 -0.84
C GLU A 274 -12.42 22.31 -1.79
N LYS A 275 -11.87 23.48 -2.19
CA LYS A 275 -10.61 23.55 -2.96
C LYS A 275 -9.39 23.10 -2.16
N ASP A 276 -9.28 23.50 -0.90
CA ASP A 276 -8.09 23.19 -0.08
C ASP A 276 -8.11 21.74 0.45
N VAL A 277 -9.29 21.18 0.74
CA VAL A 277 -9.49 19.74 0.94
C VAL A 277 -9.21 18.96 -0.36
N GLY A 278 -9.57 19.52 -1.53
CA GLY A 278 -9.24 18.95 -2.83
C GLY A 278 -7.74 18.75 -3.03
N LYS A 279 -6.94 19.82 -2.89
CA LYS A 279 -5.46 19.77 -2.96
C LYS A 279 -4.89 18.71 -2.01
N ALA A 280 -5.30 18.75 -0.74
CA ALA A 280 -4.82 17.81 0.27
C ALA A 280 -5.19 16.35 -0.04
N PHE A 281 -6.35 16.10 -0.64
CA PHE A 281 -6.74 14.78 -1.12
C PHE A 281 -5.89 14.32 -2.32
N ASP A 282 -5.65 15.20 -3.30
CA ASP A 282 -4.89 14.86 -4.51
C ASP A 282 -3.43 14.52 -4.17
N ASP A 283 -2.80 15.28 -3.26
CA ASP A 283 -1.43 15.02 -2.80
C ASP A 283 -1.32 13.72 -1.99
N GLN A 284 -2.31 13.41 -1.16
CA GLN A 284 -2.37 12.13 -0.45
C GLN A 284 -2.66 10.94 -1.38
N SER A 285 -3.44 11.12 -2.45
CA SER A 285 -3.62 10.09 -3.48
C SER A 285 -2.30 9.77 -4.19
N LYS A 286 -1.53 10.81 -4.59
CA LYS A 286 -0.19 10.62 -5.19
C LYS A 286 0.74 9.85 -4.26
N GLN A 287 0.74 10.16 -2.95
CA GLN A 287 1.54 9.45 -1.95
C GLN A 287 1.13 7.97 -1.77
N ILE A 288 -0.17 7.66 -1.87
CA ILE A 288 -0.62 6.26 -1.93
C ILE A 288 -0.09 5.57 -3.20
N ASP A 289 -0.22 6.20 -4.37
CA ASP A 289 0.22 5.62 -5.65
C ASP A 289 1.75 5.39 -5.71
N THR A 290 2.56 6.30 -5.16
CA THR A 290 4.02 6.09 -5.05
C THR A 290 4.36 4.97 -4.05
N THR A 291 3.65 4.88 -2.93
CA THR A 291 3.85 3.82 -1.92
C THR A 291 3.49 2.43 -2.48
N VAL A 292 2.33 2.30 -3.12
CA VAL A 292 1.86 1.02 -3.70
C VAL A 292 2.77 0.60 -4.86
N SER A 293 3.15 1.53 -5.74
CA SER A 293 4.05 1.21 -6.87
C SER A 293 5.48 0.90 -6.43
N ALA A 294 5.98 1.49 -5.33
CA ALA A 294 7.23 1.06 -4.70
C ALA A 294 7.12 -0.37 -4.16
N LYS A 295 6.05 -0.70 -3.43
CA LYS A 295 5.87 -2.04 -2.84
C LYS A 295 5.70 -3.13 -3.90
N ILE A 296 5.05 -2.83 -5.03
CA ILE A 296 4.94 -3.74 -6.18
C ILE A 296 6.33 -3.98 -6.82
N LYS A 297 7.19 -2.97 -6.90
CA LYS A 297 8.57 -3.14 -7.40
C LYS A 297 9.39 -4.06 -6.48
N GLU A 298 9.27 -3.91 -5.15
CA GLU A 298 9.92 -4.83 -4.19
C GLU A 298 9.47 -6.29 -4.38
N ILE A 299 8.17 -6.53 -4.58
CA ILE A 299 7.61 -7.87 -4.81
C ILE A 299 8.09 -8.46 -6.14
N ALA A 300 8.25 -7.63 -7.17
CA ALA A 300 8.71 -8.06 -8.49
C ALA A 300 10.22 -8.36 -8.54
N SER A 301 11.03 -7.69 -7.70
CA SER A 301 12.50 -7.83 -7.67
C SER A 301 13.05 -8.97 -6.80
N SER A 302 12.18 -9.73 -6.12
CA SER A 302 12.55 -10.62 -5.01
C SER A 302 12.14 -12.07 -5.26
#